data_AF-A0A5Q4BIL5-F1
#
_entry.id   AF-A0A5Q4BIL5-F1
#
_cell.length_a   1.000
_cell.length_b   1.000
_cell.length_c   1.000
_cell.angle_alpha   90.00
_cell.angle_beta   90.00
_cell.angle_gamma   90.00
#
_symmetry.space_group_name_H-M   'P 1'
#
loop_
_entity.id
_entity.type
_entity.pdbx_description
1 polymer ?
#
loop_
_entity_poly.entity_id
_entity_poly.type
_entity_poly.pdbx_seq_one_letter_code
_entity_poly.pdbx_strand_id
1 'polypeptide(L)'
;MHIPVALRSLATAALFTPWNTSQWVASDDTVRNGASHSTLDIIAPGAPGNPFPESVVKFYGTLDYETLGGAGFASQRTVDDWTGLDLSAFDTITLEIPFADGKRYSFNLKDTVPPPINGVEQSGVSWEFAFQLPAVEHTDGAVERVVMPISEFVPTFRGRVQNDTAPLDLASIKRVNIMIRSFFAEQDGDFELHIKSELTISDILVATSAGGRQCSHFLAHSENSAVELRNNYPDAEVLVRGASAVFHAGPSIHSRERETGLNMIDAATAESQTPGSRFRHFVLSTVLGTQHRKLMQHDLKSYVEERLVLSPIPWTILQPTNFMDSYPVAKLAAMETPVMERMWSPDVANSVIAPRDLAEATAKVLIEGEKHYYAQYPLCSTTPISDAKVIEIIGRQIGRDVRVNKPSFEKGVDFLLNMVFGSNVNNAQSGFGIVGTEGGLRPEISKDEAERLVLFYNRYGLVGNPNVPRWLLGREPTSVEEWVSIKLAEAKFKPST
;
A
#
# COMPACT_ATOMS: atom_id res chain seq x y z
N MET A 1 -3.72 15.69 6.66
CA MET A 1 -3.63 15.65 5.18
C MET A 1 -3.74 14.16 4.84
N HIS A 2 -4.67 13.77 3.97
CA HIS A 2 -5.05 12.37 3.79
C HIS A 2 -3.87 11.48 3.34
N ILE A 3 -3.86 10.25 3.87
CA ILE A 3 -3.06 9.15 3.36
C ILE A 3 -3.35 9.05 1.85
N PRO A 4 -2.34 9.08 0.96
CA PRO A 4 -2.56 8.76 -0.44
C PRO A 4 -3.21 7.38 -0.54
N VAL A 5 -4.28 7.25 -1.32
CA VAL A 5 -4.94 5.95 -1.60
C VAL A 5 -3.91 4.89 -2.03
N ALA A 6 -2.84 5.31 -2.70
CA ALA A 6 -1.69 4.50 -3.11
C ALA A 6 -0.88 3.83 -1.97
N LEU A 7 -1.13 4.18 -0.71
CA LEU A 7 -0.46 3.58 0.45
C LEU A 7 -1.32 2.56 1.18
N ARG A 8 -2.64 2.68 1.05
CA ARG A 8 -3.55 1.57 1.37
C ARG A 8 -3.35 0.39 0.41
N SER A 9 -2.79 0.64 -0.78
CA SER A 9 -2.47 -0.38 -1.79
C SER A 9 -1.08 -1.02 -1.67
N LEU A 10 -0.27 -0.69 -0.66
CA LEU A 10 1.12 -1.17 -0.57
C LEU A 10 1.28 -2.67 -0.31
N ALA A 11 0.19 -3.32 0.08
CA ALA A 11 0.13 -4.76 0.22
C ALA A 11 -0.87 -5.37 -0.77
N THR A 12 -1.48 -4.58 -1.67
CA THR A 12 -2.63 -5.05 -2.45
C THR A 12 -2.40 -5.02 -3.95
N ALA A 13 -2.61 -6.15 -4.61
CA ALA A 13 -2.57 -6.29 -6.06
C ALA A 13 -3.95 -6.70 -6.54
N ALA A 14 -4.56 -5.98 -7.46
CA ALA A 14 -5.90 -6.37 -7.90
C ALA A 14 -5.84 -7.69 -8.70
N LEU A 15 -6.56 -8.72 -8.24
CA LEU A 15 -6.53 -10.06 -8.83
C LEU A 15 -7.01 -10.06 -10.29
N PHE A 16 -8.04 -9.27 -10.57
CA PHE A 16 -8.75 -9.23 -11.84
C PHE A 16 -9.12 -7.80 -12.27
N THR A 17 -8.31 -6.78 -11.97
CA THR A 17 -8.63 -5.40 -12.40
C THR A 17 -7.80 -4.95 -13.61
N PRO A 18 -8.43 -4.43 -14.68
CA PRO A 18 -9.88 -4.38 -14.88
C PRO A 18 -10.45 -5.78 -15.13
N TRP A 19 -11.69 -6.00 -14.68
CA TRP A 19 -12.38 -7.26 -14.96
C TRP A 19 -12.57 -7.40 -16.48
N ASN A 20 -12.47 -8.62 -16.97
CA ASN A 20 -12.73 -8.92 -18.38
C ASN A 20 -13.57 -10.19 -18.49
N THR A 21 -14.84 -10.06 -18.88
CA THR A 21 -15.76 -11.19 -19.04
C THR A 21 -15.25 -12.23 -20.04
N SER A 22 -14.43 -11.84 -21.02
CA SER A 22 -13.86 -12.79 -21.99
C SER A 22 -12.87 -13.77 -21.38
N GLN A 23 -12.40 -13.51 -20.15
CA GLN A 23 -11.52 -14.42 -19.41
C GLN A 23 -12.30 -15.44 -18.56
N TRP A 24 -13.63 -15.38 -18.54
CA TRP A 24 -14.49 -16.23 -17.73
C TRP A 24 -15.44 -17.04 -18.59
N VAL A 25 -15.72 -18.26 -18.16
CA VAL A 25 -16.65 -19.17 -18.81
C VAL A 25 -17.46 -19.94 -17.77
N ALA A 26 -18.73 -20.16 -18.09
CA ALA A 26 -19.61 -20.98 -17.28
C ALA A 26 -19.12 -22.43 -17.23
N SER A 27 -19.16 -23.00 -16.03
CA SER A 27 -18.91 -24.41 -15.75
C SER A 27 -19.95 -24.87 -14.75
N ASP A 28 -21.21 -24.90 -15.18
CA ASP A 28 -22.36 -25.26 -14.36
C ASP A 28 -22.63 -26.77 -14.38
N ASP A 29 -23.59 -27.22 -13.59
CA ASP A 29 -23.98 -28.63 -13.54
C ASP A 29 -24.68 -29.16 -14.80
N THR A 30 -24.95 -28.32 -15.80
CA THR A 30 -25.40 -28.71 -17.15
C THR A 30 -24.45 -29.71 -17.82
N VAL A 31 -23.15 -29.70 -17.46
CA VAL A 31 -22.16 -30.71 -17.88
C VAL A 31 -22.47 -32.12 -17.34
N ARG A 32 -23.41 -32.23 -16.40
CA ARG A 32 -23.95 -33.47 -15.83
C ARG A 32 -25.46 -33.60 -16.06
N ASN A 33 -26.02 -32.84 -17.00
CA ASN A 33 -27.45 -32.71 -17.26
C ASN A 33 -28.26 -32.10 -16.09
N GLY A 34 -27.63 -31.26 -15.27
CA GLY A 34 -28.33 -30.42 -14.29
C GLY A 34 -28.98 -29.19 -14.94
N ALA A 35 -29.73 -28.42 -14.14
CA ALA A 35 -30.48 -27.25 -14.59
C ALA A 35 -29.98 -25.92 -13.96
N SER A 36 -28.88 -25.95 -13.22
CA SER A 36 -28.27 -24.72 -12.71
C SER A 36 -27.58 -23.95 -13.84
N HIS A 37 -27.61 -22.63 -13.76
CA HIS A 37 -26.92 -21.78 -14.72
C HIS A 37 -26.31 -20.57 -14.03
N SER A 38 -25.17 -20.12 -14.53
CA SER A 38 -24.51 -18.90 -14.05
C SER A 38 -24.16 -17.94 -15.19
N THR A 39 -24.09 -16.67 -14.83
CA THR A 39 -23.64 -15.56 -15.68
C THR A 39 -22.67 -14.69 -14.89
N LEU A 40 -21.74 -14.06 -15.61
CA LEU A 40 -20.77 -13.12 -15.07
C LEU A 40 -20.75 -11.86 -15.93
N ASP A 41 -21.22 -10.75 -15.37
CA ASP A 41 -21.28 -9.44 -16.03
C ASP A 41 -20.38 -8.42 -15.31
N ILE A 42 -20.02 -7.35 -16.01
CA ILE A 42 -19.26 -6.23 -15.44
C ILE A 42 -20.17 -5.02 -15.28
N ILE A 43 -20.20 -4.47 -14.06
CA ILE A 43 -20.83 -3.18 -13.75
C ILE A 43 -19.75 -2.10 -13.86
N ALA A 44 -19.84 -1.28 -14.91
CA ALA A 44 -18.86 -0.24 -15.19
C ALA A 44 -18.81 0.85 -14.09
N PRO A 45 -17.67 1.55 -13.91
CA PRO A 45 -17.57 2.68 -12.99
C PRO A 45 -18.67 3.72 -13.24
N GLY A 46 -19.37 4.14 -12.19
CA GLY A 46 -20.45 5.14 -12.27
C GLY A 46 -21.77 4.64 -12.89
N ALA A 47 -21.88 3.36 -13.25
CA ALA A 47 -23.17 2.77 -13.62
C ALA A 47 -24.06 2.57 -12.37
N PRO A 48 -25.39 2.51 -12.52
CA PRO A 48 -26.30 2.17 -11.41
C PRO A 48 -25.87 0.85 -10.74
N GLY A 49 -25.73 0.87 -9.41
CA GLY A 49 -25.28 -0.28 -8.63
C GLY A 49 -23.76 -0.40 -8.47
N ASN A 50 -22.95 0.50 -9.04
CA ASN A 50 -21.51 0.57 -8.77
C ASN A 50 -21.11 1.94 -8.19
N PRO A 51 -20.93 2.05 -6.85
CA PRO A 51 -20.49 3.29 -6.20
C PRO A 51 -18.97 3.53 -6.29
N PHE A 52 -18.22 2.66 -6.97
CA PHE A 52 -16.75 2.70 -7.02
C PHE A 52 -16.22 3.30 -8.33
N PRO A 53 -15.00 3.87 -8.31
CA PRO A 53 -14.32 4.32 -9.52
C PRO A 53 -13.74 3.17 -10.38
N GLU A 54 -13.72 1.94 -9.86
CA GLU A 54 -13.31 0.72 -10.57
C GLU A 54 -14.52 -0.12 -11.03
N SER A 55 -14.29 -1.08 -11.95
CA SER A 55 -15.30 -2.03 -12.38
C SER A 55 -15.60 -3.07 -11.29
N VAL A 56 -16.87 -3.38 -11.07
CA VAL A 56 -17.33 -4.47 -10.18
C VAL A 56 -17.85 -5.61 -11.04
N VAL A 57 -17.54 -6.86 -10.69
CA VAL A 57 -18.14 -8.03 -11.34
C VAL A 57 -19.42 -8.44 -10.63
N LYS A 58 -20.43 -8.85 -11.39
CA LYS A 58 -21.69 -9.41 -10.92
C LYS A 58 -21.76 -10.89 -11.34
N PHE A 59 -21.73 -11.78 -10.36
CA PHE A 59 -21.92 -13.23 -10.53
C PHE A 59 -23.35 -13.58 -10.10
N TYR A 60 -24.16 -14.15 -11.00
CA TYR A 60 -25.57 -14.41 -10.75
C TYR A 60 -26.13 -15.54 -11.60
N GLY A 61 -27.33 -16.03 -11.27
CA GLY A 61 -28.03 -17.06 -12.02
C GLY A 61 -29.06 -17.79 -11.17
N THR A 62 -29.42 -19.02 -11.55
CA THR A 62 -30.32 -19.87 -10.77
C THR A 62 -29.62 -21.18 -10.42
N LEU A 63 -29.72 -21.56 -9.15
CA LEU A 63 -29.24 -22.83 -8.61
C LEU A 63 -30.40 -23.82 -8.51
N ASP A 64 -30.31 -24.95 -9.20
CA ASP A 64 -31.27 -26.05 -9.12
C ASP A 64 -30.63 -27.28 -8.50
N TYR A 65 -31.26 -27.83 -7.46
CA TYR A 65 -30.78 -29.05 -6.82
C TYR A 65 -31.64 -30.28 -7.16
N GLU A 66 -32.87 -30.08 -7.66
CA GLU A 66 -33.84 -31.15 -7.83
C GLU A 66 -33.45 -32.06 -9.01
N THR A 67 -32.97 -31.48 -10.10
CA THR A 67 -32.65 -32.22 -11.34
C THR A 67 -31.61 -33.31 -11.12
N LEU A 68 -30.64 -33.10 -10.23
CA LEU A 68 -29.62 -34.10 -9.88
C LEU A 68 -29.85 -34.75 -8.50
N GLY A 69 -31.11 -34.75 -8.03
CA GLY A 69 -31.53 -35.51 -6.85
C GLY A 69 -30.88 -35.04 -5.54
N GLY A 70 -30.82 -33.73 -5.31
CA GLY A 70 -30.18 -33.14 -4.14
C GLY A 70 -28.97 -32.27 -4.50
N ALA A 71 -28.24 -32.64 -5.55
CA ALA A 71 -27.02 -31.95 -5.96
C ALA A 71 -27.32 -30.84 -6.97
N GLY A 72 -26.60 -29.74 -6.88
CA GLY A 72 -26.66 -28.63 -7.84
C GLY A 72 -25.43 -27.75 -7.70
N PHE A 73 -24.91 -27.22 -8.80
CA PHE A 73 -23.87 -26.20 -8.76
C PHE A 73 -23.88 -25.30 -9.99
N ALA A 74 -23.56 -24.04 -9.75
CA ALA A 74 -23.36 -23.01 -10.77
C ALA A 74 -22.00 -22.36 -10.52
N SER A 75 -21.19 -22.18 -11.56
CA SER A 75 -19.84 -21.64 -11.39
C SER A 75 -19.28 -20.96 -12.62
N GLN A 76 -18.46 -19.94 -12.37
CA GLN A 76 -17.72 -19.20 -13.39
C GLN A 76 -16.24 -19.37 -13.14
N ARG A 77 -15.52 -19.90 -14.13
CA ARG A 77 -14.09 -20.18 -14.04
C ARG A 77 -13.32 -19.41 -15.10
N THR A 78 -12.02 -19.23 -14.88
CA THR A 78 -11.16 -18.70 -15.94
C THR A 78 -11.12 -19.63 -17.16
N VAL A 79 -10.97 -19.05 -18.36
CA VAL A 79 -10.83 -19.78 -19.65
C VAL A 79 -9.58 -20.65 -19.69
N ASP A 80 -9.54 -21.62 -20.61
CA ASP A 80 -8.49 -22.66 -20.65
C ASP A 80 -7.11 -22.14 -21.08
N ASP A 81 -7.06 -21.06 -21.85
CA ASP A 81 -5.85 -20.36 -22.28
C ASP A 81 -5.47 -19.18 -21.38
N TRP A 82 -6.09 -19.08 -20.20
CA TRP A 82 -5.73 -18.07 -19.21
C TRP A 82 -4.28 -18.24 -18.80
N THR A 83 -3.54 -17.13 -18.75
CA THR A 83 -2.07 -17.11 -18.57
C THR A 83 -1.60 -17.60 -17.20
N GLY A 84 -2.56 -17.84 -16.28
CA GLY A 84 -2.28 -18.20 -14.90
C GLY A 84 -1.88 -16.99 -14.06
N LEU A 85 -1.55 -17.27 -12.80
CA LEU A 85 -1.17 -16.28 -11.81
C LEU A 85 -0.12 -16.86 -10.86
N ASP A 86 0.89 -16.04 -10.57
CA ASP A 86 1.85 -16.31 -9.49
C ASP A 86 1.36 -15.63 -8.21
N LEU A 87 0.97 -16.45 -7.24
CA LEU A 87 0.55 -16.04 -5.90
C LEU A 87 1.63 -16.27 -4.83
N SER A 88 2.86 -16.63 -5.20
CA SER A 88 3.92 -17.00 -4.24
C SER A 88 4.32 -15.88 -3.27
N ALA A 89 4.11 -14.63 -3.67
CA ALA A 89 4.35 -13.45 -2.84
C ALA A 89 3.21 -13.12 -1.86
N PHE A 90 2.08 -13.84 -1.94
CA PHE A 90 0.88 -13.56 -1.17
C PHE A 90 0.58 -14.71 -0.21
N ASP A 91 -0.08 -14.38 0.88
CA ASP A 91 -0.52 -15.32 1.92
C ASP A 91 -2.02 -15.28 2.16
N THR A 92 -2.68 -14.25 1.62
CA THR A 92 -4.11 -13.98 1.79
C THR A 92 -4.70 -13.45 0.48
N ILE A 93 -5.94 -13.83 0.22
CA ILE A 93 -6.77 -13.28 -0.87
C ILE A 93 -7.96 -12.57 -0.20
N THR A 94 -8.26 -11.32 -0.58
CA THR A 94 -9.35 -10.56 0.04
C THR A 94 -10.40 -10.13 -0.97
N LEU A 95 -11.61 -10.67 -0.89
CA LEU A 95 -12.70 -10.17 -1.72
C LEU A 95 -13.40 -9.00 -1.02
N GLU A 96 -13.46 -7.86 -1.69
CA GLU A 96 -14.35 -6.76 -1.32
C GLU A 96 -15.71 -6.94 -2.00
N ILE A 97 -16.76 -7.08 -1.19
CA ILE A 97 -18.11 -7.49 -1.57
C ILE A 97 -19.09 -6.35 -1.28
N PRO A 98 -19.48 -5.56 -2.29
CA PRO A 98 -20.50 -4.53 -2.12
C PRO A 98 -21.94 -5.06 -2.10
N PHE A 99 -22.18 -6.26 -2.66
CA PHE A 99 -23.50 -6.90 -2.64
C PHE A 99 -23.35 -8.40 -2.40
N ALA A 100 -24.15 -8.94 -1.49
CA ALA A 100 -24.33 -10.38 -1.29
C ALA A 100 -25.79 -10.69 -0.98
N ASP A 101 -26.28 -11.83 -1.43
CA ASP A 101 -27.68 -12.29 -1.27
C ASP A 101 -27.92 -13.16 -0.03
N GLY A 102 -26.90 -13.37 0.81
CA GLY A 102 -27.00 -14.23 1.98
C GLY A 102 -26.67 -15.70 1.75
N LYS A 103 -26.42 -16.14 0.51
CA LYS A 103 -26.11 -17.54 0.18
C LYS A 103 -24.63 -17.87 0.43
N ARG A 104 -24.34 -19.17 0.47
CA ARG A 104 -22.97 -19.70 0.65
C ARG A 104 -22.28 -19.88 -0.69
N TYR A 105 -21.12 -19.26 -0.84
CA TYR A 105 -20.28 -19.32 -2.04
C TYR A 105 -18.96 -20.02 -1.75
N SER A 106 -18.22 -20.38 -2.79
CA SER A 106 -16.82 -20.75 -2.68
C SER A 106 -15.95 -20.08 -3.73
N PHE A 107 -14.74 -19.76 -3.31
CA PHE A 107 -13.66 -19.31 -4.17
C PHE A 107 -12.64 -20.44 -4.28
N ASN A 108 -12.23 -20.78 -5.50
CA ASN A 108 -11.43 -21.95 -5.75
C ASN A 108 -10.20 -21.66 -6.60
N LEU A 109 -9.09 -22.33 -6.28
CA LEU A 109 -7.82 -22.28 -7.00
C LEU A 109 -7.45 -23.67 -7.53
N LYS A 110 -6.81 -23.70 -8.70
CA LYS A 110 -6.14 -24.90 -9.21
C LYS A 110 -4.75 -24.56 -9.71
N ASP A 111 -3.76 -25.27 -9.21
CA ASP A 111 -2.38 -25.32 -9.70
C ASP A 111 -2.20 -26.37 -10.82
N THR A 112 -3.16 -27.29 -10.94
CA THR A 112 -3.14 -28.38 -11.90
C THR A 112 -4.49 -28.48 -12.63
N VAL A 113 -4.42 -28.49 -13.96
CA VAL A 113 -5.57 -28.74 -14.83
C VAL A 113 -5.22 -29.95 -15.69
N PRO A 114 -5.87 -31.11 -15.49
CA PRO A 114 -5.58 -32.28 -16.29
C PRO A 114 -5.99 -32.06 -17.75
N PRO A 115 -5.25 -32.61 -18.73
CA PRO A 115 -5.60 -32.46 -20.13
C PRO A 115 -6.96 -33.12 -20.43
N PRO A 116 -7.73 -32.57 -21.37
CA PRO A 116 -8.99 -33.17 -21.78
C PRO A 116 -8.75 -34.55 -22.42
N ILE A 117 -9.64 -35.51 -22.16
CA ILE A 117 -9.65 -36.83 -22.81
C ILE A 117 -10.79 -36.84 -23.82
N ASN A 118 -10.48 -37.01 -25.10
CA ASN A 118 -11.46 -36.95 -26.20
C ASN A 118 -12.29 -35.64 -26.21
N GLY A 119 -11.66 -34.51 -25.89
CA GLY A 119 -12.33 -33.21 -25.81
C GLY A 119 -13.18 -33.02 -24.55
N VAL A 120 -13.23 -34.00 -23.65
CA VAL A 120 -13.96 -33.92 -22.39
C VAL A 120 -13.02 -33.50 -21.27
N GLU A 121 -13.36 -32.38 -20.64
CA GLU A 121 -12.66 -31.85 -19.47
C GLU A 121 -12.64 -32.88 -18.32
N GLN A 122 -11.49 -33.03 -17.69
CA GLN A 122 -11.29 -33.98 -16.59
C GLN A 122 -11.38 -33.27 -15.24
N SER A 123 -11.88 -33.99 -14.22
CA SER A 123 -11.86 -33.50 -12.85
C SER A 123 -10.42 -33.51 -12.32
N GLY A 124 -10.02 -32.42 -11.66
CA GLY A 124 -8.76 -32.30 -10.94
C GLY A 124 -8.99 -31.86 -9.50
N VAL A 125 -7.94 -31.81 -8.71
CA VAL A 125 -7.98 -31.24 -7.35
C VAL A 125 -8.31 -29.75 -7.46
N SER A 126 -9.15 -29.27 -6.55
CA SER A 126 -9.58 -27.88 -6.43
C SER A 126 -9.38 -27.45 -4.99
N TRP A 127 -8.56 -26.44 -4.77
CA TRP A 127 -8.35 -25.83 -3.47
C TRP A 127 -9.49 -24.85 -3.22
N GLU A 128 -10.28 -25.09 -2.20
CA GLU A 128 -11.57 -24.44 -1.98
C GLU A 128 -11.57 -23.64 -0.68
N PHE A 129 -12.06 -22.41 -0.74
CA PHE A 129 -12.41 -21.60 0.41
C PHE A 129 -13.89 -21.26 0.34
N ALA A 130 -14.67 -21.71 1.33
CA ALA A 130 -16.10 -21.46 1.40
C ALA A 130 -16.41 -20.27 2.32
N PHE A 131 -17.35 -19.42 1.92
CA PHE A 131 -17.76 -18.25 2.72
C PHE A 131 -19.26 -17.98 2.55
N GLN A 132 -19.84 -17.30 3.54
CA GLN A 132 -21.23 -16.85 3.53
C GLN A 132 -21.30 -15.53 4.27
N LEU A 133 -21.75 -14.50 3.58
CA LEU A 133 -22.02 -13.18 4.17
C LEU A 133 -23.53 -13.04 4.40
N PRO A 134 -23.97 -12.19 5.34
CA PRO A 134 -25.36 -11.75 5.39
C PRO A 134 -25.78 -11.08 4.07
N ALA A 135 -27.09 -11.02 3.82
CA ALA A 135 -27.59 -10.25 2.70
C ALA A 135 -27.29 -8.75 2.91
N VAL A 136 -26.57 -8.13 1.97
CA VAL A 136 -26.10 -6.74 2.05
C VAL A 136 -26.12 -6.09 0.67
N GLU A 137 -26.39 -4.79 0.63
CA GLU A 137 -26.30 -3.95 -0.58
C GLU A 137 -25.75 -2.57 -0.18
N HIS A 138 -24.48 -2.35 -0.49
CA HIS A 138 -23.80 -1.08 -0.21
C HIS A 138 -23.90 -0.14 -1.41
N THR A 139 -24.53 1.01 -1.21
CA THR A 139 -24.70 2.05 -2.23
C THR A 139 -23.85 3.31 -1.97
N ASP A 140 -23.17 3.36 -0.84
CA ASP A 140 -22.37 4.47 -0.33
C ASP A 140 -20.86 4.27 -0.50
N GLY A 141 -20.45 3.20 -1.19
CA GLY A 141 -19.05 2.83 -1.36
C GLY A 141 -18.47 2.01 -0.20
N ALA A 142 -19.29 1.57 0.76
CA ALA A 142 -18.89 0.55 1.73
C ALA A 142 -18.79 -0.85 1.08
N VAL A 143 -18.08 -1.77 1.74
CA VAL A 143 -17.94 -3.17 1.32
C VAL A 143 -17.85 -4.08 2.53
N GLU A 144 -18.34 -5.32 2.39
CA GLU A 144 -17.93 -6.43 3.25
C GLU A 144 -16.61 -7.01 2.76
N ARG A 145 -15.83 -7.59 3.67
CA ARG A 145 -14.51 -8.18 3.33
C ARG A 145 -14.48 -9.65 3.66
N VAL A 146 -14.22 -10.47 2.65
CA VAL A 146 -13.93 -11.90 2.81
C VAL A 146 -12.43 -12.08 2.75
N VAL A 147 -11.80 -12.27 3.91
CA VAL A 147 -10.36 -12.52 4.04
C VAL A 147 -10.12 -14.02 3.98
N MET A 148 -9.34 -14.47 2.99
CA MET A 148 -9.10 -15.89 2.71
C MET A 148 -7.61 -16.19 2.84
N PRO A 149 -7.12 -16.59 4.03
CA PRO A 149 -5.76 -17.06 4.18
C PRO A 149 -5.52 -18.27 3.28
N ILE A 150 -4.41 -18.29 2.54
CA ILE A 150 -4.09 -19.38 1.61
C ILE A 150 -4.00 -20.72 2.36
N SER A 151 -3.54 -20.71 3.61
CA SER A 151 -3.47 -21.89 4.48
C SER A 151 -4.82 -22.49 4.84
N GLU A 152 -5.93 -21.76 4.65
CA GLU A 152 -7.28 -22.22 4.94
C GLU A 152 -7.99 -22.81 3.72
N PHE A 153 -7.36 -22.77 2.54
CA PHE A 153 -7.91 -23.45 1.37
C PHE A 153 -7.84 -24.97 1.55
N VAL A 154 -8.98 -25.64 1.35
CA VAL A 154 -9.11 -27.08 1.53
C VAL A 154 -9.04 -27.78 0.17
N PRO A 155 -8.14 -28.75 -0.04
CA PRO A 155 -8.08 -29.48 -1.30
C PRO A 155 -9.28 -30.42 -1.40
N THR A 156 -10.02 -30.31 -2.50
CA THR A 156 -11.19 -31.14 -2.78
C THR A 156 -11.08 -31.79 -4.17
N PHE A 157 -11.65 -32.99 -4.30
CA PHE A 157 -11.84 -33.65 -5.59
C PHE A 157 -13.30 -34.06 -5.71
N ARG A 158 -14.00 -33.50 -6.70
CA ARG A 158 -15.46 -33.69 -6.89
C ARG A 158 -16.27 -33.45 -5.60
N GLY A 159 -15.93 -32.38 -4.88
CA GLY A 159 -16.60 -31.97 -3.64
C GLY A 159 -16.23 -32.79 -2.40
N ARG A 160 -15.26 -33.71 -2.49
CA ARG A 160 -14.76 -34.47 -1.33
C ARG A 160 -13.38 -33.98 -0.92
N VAL A 161 -13.21 -33.66 0.36
CA VAL A 161 -11.92 -33.29 0.95
C VAL A 161 -10.89 -34.38 0.68
N GLN A 162 -9.69 -33.97 0.26
CA GLN A 162 -8.54 -34.84 0.06
C GLN A 162 -7.57 -34.62 1.23
N ASN A 163 -7.11 -35.70 1.86
CA ASN A 163 -6.19 -35.61 2.99
C ASN A 163 -4.73 -35.90 2.61
N ASP A 164 -4.50 -36.38 1.38
CA ASP A 164 -3.19 -36.80 0.88
C ASP A 164 -2.95 -36.18 -0.50
N THR A 165 -2.66 -34.87 -0.51
CA THR A 165 -2.32 -34.11 -1.72
C THR A 165 -1.01 -33.38 -1.52
N ALA A 166 -0.27 -33.18 -2.60
CA ALA A 166 0.81 -32.19 -2.59
C ALA A 166 0.24 -30.82 -2.19
N PRO A 167 1.01 -29.95 -1.52
CA PRO A 167 0.59 -28.57 -1.23
C PRO A 167 0.25 -27.79 -2.50
N LEU A 168 -0.63 -26.80 -2.38
CA LEU A 168 -0.97 -25.88 -3.47
C LEU A 168 0.29 -25.17 -3.98
N ASP A 169 0.59 -25.32 -5.27
CA ASP A 169 1.69 -24.59 -5.91
C ASP A 169 1.25 -23.16 -6.28
N LEU A 170 1.58 -22.22 -5.39
CA LEU A 170 1.24 -20.81 -5.55
C LEU A 170 1.98 -20.13 -6.70
N ALA A 171 3.14 -20.64 -7.13
CA ALA A 171 3.89 -20.03 -8.22
C ALA A 171 3.22 -20.23 -9.60
N SER A 172 2.27 -21.17 -9.68
CA SER A 172 1.64 -21.58 -10.93
C SER A 172 0.15 -21.85 -10.75
N ILE A 173 -0.64 -20.87 -10.32
CA ILE A 173 -2.10 -20.99 -10.36
C ILE A 173 -2.55 -20.96 -11.83
N LYS A 174 -3.22 -22.03 -12.25
CA LYS A 174 -3.68 -22.23 -13.64
C LYS A 174 -5.15 -21.93 -13.82
N ARG A 175 -5.92 -21.87 -12.73
CA ARG A 175 -7.36 -21.58 -12.81
C ARG A 175 -7.90 -21.02 -11.51
N VAL A 176 -8.83 -20.08 -11.65
CA VAL A 176 -9.67 -19.55 -10.56
C VAL A 176 -11.14 -19.81 -10.87
N ASN A 177 -11.95 -20.05 -9.84
CA ASN A 177 -13.38 -20.31 -9.98
C ASN A 177 -14.19 -19.72 -8.82
N ILE A 178 -15.27 -19.00 -9.12
CA ILE A 178 -16.31 -18.57 -8.17
C ILE A 178 -17.52 -19.48 -8.36
N MET A 179 -17.97 -20.10 -7.27
CA MET A 179 -18.98 -21.16 -7.31
C MET A 179 -20.05 -21.00 -6.23
N ILE A 180 -21.25 -21.46 -6.54
CA ILE A 180 -22.33 -21.73 -5.58
C ILE A 180 -22.78 -23.19 -5.73
N ARG A 181 -23.15 -23.85 -4.62
CA ARG A 181 -23.60 -25.25 -4.58
C ARG A 181 -24.85 -25.42 -3.73
N SER A 182 -25.67 -26.42 -4.02
CA SER A 182 -26.90 -26.66 -3.23
C SER A 182 -26.66 -27.26 -1.84
N PHE A 183 -25.48 -27.86 -1.63
CA PHE A 183 -25.15 -28.65 -0.42
C PHE A 183 -26.23 -29.68 -0.04
N PHE A 184 -26.77 -30.41 -1.02
CA PHE A 184 -27.84 -31.40 -0.78
C PHE A 184 -29.14 -30.76 -0.26
N ALA A 185 -29.66 -29.78 -1.00
CA ALA A 185 -30.90 -29.04 -0.73
C ALA A 185 -30.85 -28.04 0.44
N GLU A 186 -29.67 -27.61 0.88
CA GLU A 186 -29.55 -26.51 1.85
C GLU A 186 -29.78 -25.13 1.22
N GLN A 187 -29.52 -24.96 -0.09
CA GLN A 187 -29.80 -23.73 -0.82
C GLN A 187 -30.17 -23.97 -2.30
N ASP A 188 -31.08 -23.15 -2.81
CA ASP A 188 -31.63 -23.20 -4.17
C ASP A 188 -32.11 -21.82 -4.65
N GLY A 189 -32.56 -21.73 -5.89
CA GLY A 189 -33.17 -20.53 -6.47
C GLY A 189 -32.17 -19.51 -7.00
N ASP A 190 -32.66 -18.30 -7.26
CA ASP A 190 -31.85 -17.22 -7.82
C ASP A 190 -30.78 -16.76 -6.83
N PHE A 191 -29.57 -16.53 -7.35
CA PHE A 191 -28.42 -16.08 -6.58
C PHE A 191 -27.73 -14.88 -7.22
N GLU A 192 -27.11 -14.03 -6.40
CA GLU A 192 -26.36 -12.85 -6.86
C GLU A 192 -25.26 -12.43 -5.86
N LEU A 193 -24.06 -12.17 -6.38
CA LEU A 193 -22.89 -11.72 -5.64
C LEU A 193 -22.11 -10.70 -6.47
N HIS A 194 -21.76 -9.56 -5.88
CA HIS A 194 -20.91 -8.56 -6.54
C HIS A 194 -19.52 -8.54 -5.91
N ILE A 195 -18.48 -8.41 -6.72
CA ILE A 195 -17.08 -8.47 -6.27
C ILE A 195 -16.27 -7.35 -6.92
N LYS A 196 -15.60 -6.53 -6.10
CA LYS A 196 -14.63 -5.51 -6.57
C LYS A 196 -13.23 -6.12 -6.76
N SER A 197 -12.86 -7.08 -5.90
CA SER A 197 -11.63 -7.90 -5.86
C SER A 197 -10.29 -7.18 -5.62
N GLU A 198 -9.54 -7.62 -4.60
CA GLU A 198 -8.17 -7.21 -4.31
C GLU A 198 -7.37 -8.43 -3.76
N LEU A 199 -6.12 -8.66 -4.16
CA LEU A 199 -5.19 -9.51 -3.39
C LEU A 199 -4.57 -8.63 -2.32
N THR A 200 -4.29 -9.17 -1.14
CA THR A 200 -3.64 -8.42 -0.06
C THR A 200 -2.59 -9.28 0.62
N ILE A 201 -1.39 -8.76 0.87
CA ILE A 201 -0.40 -9.36 1.77
C ILE A 201 -0.74 -8.91 3.18
N SER A 202 -1.20 -9.83 4.03
CA SER A 202 -1.54 -9.49 5.43
C SER A 202 -0.29 -9.28 6.31
N ASP A 203 0.89 -9.68 5.85
CA ASP A 203 2.09 -9.85 6.68
C ASP A 203 3.17 -8.76 6.53
N ILE A 204 2.91 -7.66 5.83
CA ILE A 204 3.86 -6.54 5.75
C ILE A 204 3.61 -5.58 6.92
N LEU A 205 4.52 -5.57 7.90
CA LEU A 205 4.55 -4.53 8.90
C LEU A 205 5.15 -3.26 8.31
N VAL A 206 4.29 -2.30 7.95
CA VAL A 206 4.75 -0.92 7.75
C VAL A 206 4.96 -0.33 9.14
N ALA A 207 6.16 0.14 9.49
CA ALA A 207 6.46 0.72 10.80
C ALA A 207 7.05 2.12 10.63
N THR A 208 6.22 3.15 10.85
CA THR A 208 6.63 4.56 10.81
C THR A 208 6.57 5.18 12.20
N SER A 209 7.57 5.97 12.57
CA SER A 209 7.58 6.51 13.94
C SER A 209 6.49 7.57 14.13
N ALA A 210 5.87 7.60 15.32
CA ALA A 210 4.81 8.54 15.70
C ALA A 210 5.30 9.97 16.04
N GLY A 211 6.57 10.29 15.80
CA GLY A 211 7.22 11.50 16.34
C GLY A 211 7.04 12.79 15.54
N GLY A 212 6.33 12.78 14.41
CA GLY A 212 6.09 14.00 13.61
C GLY A 212 5.05 13.83 12.52
N ARG A 213 4.41 14.93 12.09
CA ARG A 213 3.35 14.94 11.06
C ARG A 213 3.79 14.32 9.73
N GLN A 214 5.09 14.34 9.43
CA GLN A 214 5.66 13.76 8.22
C GLN A 214 5.73 12.22 8.25
N CYS A 215 5.75 11.60 9.44
CA CYS A 215 5.84 10.15 9.63
C CYS A 215 4.51 9.53 10.10
N SER A 216 3.55 10.34 10.58
CA SER A 216 2.24 9.90 11.10
C SER A 216 1.21 9.54 10.03
N HIS A 217 1.60 9.37 8.76
CA HIS A 217 0.67 9.13 7.65
C HIS A 217 0.84 7.76 6.98
N PHE A 218 1.72 6.91 7.52
CA PHE A 218 2.09 5.62 6.93
C PHE A 218 1.76 4.42 7.82
N LEU A 219 1.02 4.62 8.91
CA LEU A 219 0.70 3.57 9.86
C LEU A 219 -0.77 3.64 10.23
N ALA A 220 -1.39 2.46 10.17
CA ALA A 220 -2.77 2.16 10.48
C ALA A 220 -3.81 2.48 9.39
N HIS A 221 -4.61 1.45 9.08
CA HIS A 221 -5.82 1.54 8.27
C HIS A 221 -6.87 2.54 8.85
N SER A 222 -6.68 3.04 10.08
CA SER A 222 -7.50 4.06 10.73
C SER A 222 -6.75 4.79 11.88
N GLU A 223 -7.22 5.97 12.30
CA GLU A 223 -6.72 6.65 13.52
C GLU A 223 -6.84 5.78 14.78
N ASN A 224 -7.87 4.93 14.86
CA ASN A 224 -8.07 4.02 15.99
C ASN A 224 -6.96 2.98 16.10
N SER A 225 -6.51 2.38 14.99
CA SER A 225 -5.43 1.38 15.05
C SER A 225 -4.07 2.03 15.34
N ALA A 226 -3.87 3.32 15.02
CA ALA A 226 -2.66 4.06 15.39
C ALA A 226 -2.60 4.41 16.89
N VAL A 227 -3.77 4.56 17.54
CA VAL A 227 -3.89 4.74 19.00
C VAL A 227 -3.73 3.39 19.71
N GLU A 228 -4.34 2.34 19.17
CA GLU A 228 -4.25 0.98 19.70
C GLU A 228 -2.82 0.41 19.65
N LEU A 229 -2.10 0.60 18.54
CA LEU A 229 -0.69 0.22 18.43
C LEU A 229 0.20 0.94 19.46
N ARG A 230 -0.06 2.23 19.70
CA ARG A 230 0.67 3.04 20.69
C ARG A 230 0.41 2.61 22.12
N ASN A 231 -0.81 2.17 22.41
CA ASN A 231 -1.22 1.77 23.76
C ASN A 231 -0.82 0.32 24.07
N ASN A 232 -0.81 -0.56 23.07
CA ASN A 232 -0.62 -2.00 23.27
C ASN A 232 0.82 -2.49 23.03
N TYR A 233 1.63 -1.77 22.26
CA TYR A 233 2.97 -2.22 21.84
C TYR A 233 4.03 -1.13 22.04
N PRO A 234 4.43 -0.84 23.29
CA PRO A 234 5.46 0.17 23.59
C PRO A 234 6.87 -0.23 23.12
N ASP A 235 7.09 -1.52 22.85
CA ASP A 235 8.39 -2.09 22.49
C ASP A 235 8.41 -2.63 21.04
N ALA A 236 9.50 -2.35 20.32
CA ALA A 236 9.66 -2.69 18.89
C ALA A 236 9.61 -4.20 18.60
N GLU A 237 10.03 -5.05 19.55
CA GLU A 237 10.01 -6.51 19.41
C GLU A 237 8.58 -7.08 19.27
N VAL A 238 7.58 -6.45 19.90
CA VAL A 238 6.20 -6.93 19.82
C VAL A 238 5.56 -6.54 18.49
N LEU A 239 6.04 -5.47 17.86
CA LEU A 239 5.52 -4.98 16.58
C LEU A 239 5.92 -5.87 15.39
N VAL A 240 7.08 -6.53 15.43
CA VAL A 240 7.62 -7.31 14.30
C VAL A 240 7.22 -8.79 14.29
N ARG A 241 6.61 -9.29 15.37
CA ARG A 241 6.28 -10.72 15.50
C ARG A 241 5.32 -11.17 14.41
N GLY A 242 5.70 -12.21 13.66
CA GLY A 242 4.88 -12.78 12.58
C GLY A 242 4.97 -12.02 11.26
N ALA A 243 5.69 -10.91 11.19
CA ALA A 243 5.84 -10.15 9.95
C ALA A 243 6.69 -10.91 8.92
N SER A 244 6.25 -10.90 7.66
CA SER A 244 7.04 -11.42 6.52
C SER A 244 7.98 -10.37 5.95
N ALA A 245 7.62 -9.09 6.06
CA ALA A 245 8.48 -7.98 5.72
C ALA A 245 8.23 -6.76 6.62
N VAL A 246 9.25 -5.90 6.74
CA VAL A 246 9.16 -4.62 7.45
C VAL A 246 9.51 -3.48 6.50
N PHE A 247 8.65 -2.47 6.40
CA PHE A 247 9.02 -1.17 5.86
C PHE A 247 9.24 -0.19 7.00
N HIS A 248 10.48 0.22 7.24
CA HIS A 248 10.83 1.16 8.30
C HIS A 248 11.11 2.56 7.75
N ALA A 249 10.27 3.53 8.10
CA ALA A 249 10.57 4.95 7.96
C ALA A 249 10.72 5.59 9.35
N GLY A 250 11.97 5.75 9.78
CA GLY A 250 12.30 6.33 11.07
C GLY A 250 11.91 7.81 11.16
N PRO A 251 11.92 8.39 12.38
CA PRO A 251 11.65 9.81 12.55
C PRO A 251 12.71 10.65 11.85
N SER A 252 12.41 11.92 11.61
CA SER A 252 13.39 12.91 11.19
C SER A 252 13.49 14.00 12.25
N ILE A 253 14.70 14.47 12.53
CA ILE A 253 14.96 15.56 13.48
C ILE A 253 14.59 15.15 14.91
N HIS A 254 14.63 13.85 15.23
CA HIS A 254 14.24 13.34 16.54
C HIS A 254 15.49 13.01 17.38
N SER A 255 15.48 13.41 18.66
CA SER A 255 16.62 13.19 19.57
C SER A 255 17.06 11.74 19.77
N ARG A 256 16.20 10.77 19.42
CA ARG A 256 16.46 9.32 19.45
C ARG A 256 16.38 8.66 18.08
N GLU A 257 16.52 9.43 17.01
CA GLU A 257 16.33 8.96 15.64
C GLU A 257 17.17 7.72 15.30
N ARG A 258 18.45 7.75 15.69
CA ARG A 258 19.35 6.61 15.51
C ARG A 258 18.86 5.41 16.31
N GLU A 259 18.62 5.56 17.61
CA GLU A 259 18.23 4.48 18.51
C GLU A 259 16.94 3.80 18.04
N THR A 260 15.96 4.57 17.55
CA THR A 260 14.73 4.01 16.99
C THR A 260 15.00 3.10 15.79
N GLY A 261 15.87 3.53 14.86
CA GLY A 261 16.25 2.71 13.71
C GLY A 261 17.01 1.44 14.10
N LEU A 262 17.98 1.56 15.00
CA LEU A 262 18.76 0.42 15.50
C LEU A 262 17.87 -0.63 16.18
N ASN A 263 16.95 -0.18 17.05
CA ASN A 263 16.03 -1.08 17.75
C ASN A 263 15.10 -1.84 16.81
N MET A 264 14.62 -1.19 15.73
CA MET A 264 13.77 -1.85 14.74
C MET A 264 14.52 -2.93 13.96
N ILE A 265 15.78 -2.67 13.60
CA ILE A 265 16.64 -3.65 12.91
C ILE A 265 16.93 -4.84 13.83
N ASP A 266 17.23 -4.58 15.10
CA ASP A 266 17.53 -5.63 16.07
C ASP A 266 16.28 -6.50 16.34
N ALA A 267 15.11 -5.88 16.45
CA ALA A 267 13.83 -6.58 16.57
C ALA A 267 13.53 -7.46 15.34
N ALA A 268 13.66 -6.92 14.12
CA ALA A 268 13.47 -7.69 12.90
C ALA A 268 14.49 -8.83 12.75
N THR A 269 15.73 -8.60 13.18
CA THR A 269 16.77 -9.64 13.22
C THR A 269 16.37 -10.77 14.18
N ALA A 270 15.89 -10.44 15.38
CA ALA A 270 15.40 -11.42 16.34
C ALA A 270 14.22 -12.22 15.76
N GLU A 271 13.23 -11.55 15.14
CA GLU A 271 12.09 -12.19 14.49
C GLU A 271 12.53 -13.18 13.41
N SER A 272 13.51 -12.80 12.57
CA SER A 272 14.02 -13.66 11.49
C SER A 272 14.66 -14.96 11.98
N GLN A 273 15.11 -15.00 13.24
CA GLN A 273 15.77 -16.15 13.85
C GLN A 273 14.81 -17.04 14.64
N THR A 274 13.54 -16.64 14.79
CA THR A 274 12.56 -17.46 15.50
C THR A 274 12.24 -18.75 14.73
N PRO A 275 12.04 -19.90 15.40
CA PRO A 275 11.62 -21.13 14.73
C PRO A 275 10.29 -20.94 13.99
N GLY A 276 10.28 -21.22 12.69
CA GLY A 276 9.10 -21.02 11.84
C GLY A 276 8.91 -19.58 11.32
N SER A 277 9.91 -18.70 11.51
CA SER A 277 9.84 -17.32 11.03
C SER A 277 9.55 -17.23 9.53
N ARG A 278 8.59 -16.37 9.21
CA ARG A 278 8.24 -15.99 7.84
C ARG A 278 8.95 -14.73 7.39
N PHE A 279 9.80 -14.11 8.22
CA PHE A 279 10.49 -12.88 7.88
C PHE A 279 11.44 -13.09 6.68
N ARG A 280 11.32 -12.26 5.66
CA ARG A 280 12.10 -12.32 4.43
C ARG A 280 12.74 -11.00 4.03
N HIS A 281 12.20 -9.85 4.43
CA HIS A 281 12.66 -8.58 3.87
C HIS A 281 12.55 -7.38 4.81
N PHE A 282 13.61 -6.59 4.93
CA PHE A 282 13.62 -5.30 5.61
C PHE A 282 13.87 -4.15 4.63
N VAL A 283 12.86 -3.31 4.39
CA VAL A 283 12.99 -2.12 3.56
C VAL A 283 13.13 -0.88 4.45
N LEU A 284 14.30 -0.25 4.40
CA LEU A 284 14.61 0.96 5.16
C LEU A 284 14.44 2.20 4.28
N SER A 285 13.65 3.18 4.74
CA SER A 285 13.59 4.51 4.14
C SER A 285 14.45 5.49 4.92
N THR A 286 15.52 5.98 4.30
CA THR A 286 16.45 6.96 4.87
C THR A 286 16.37 8.30 4.12
N VAL A 287 17.48 8.76 3.53
CA VAL A 287 17.60 10.02 2.83
C VAL A 287 18.73 9.95 1.80
N LEU A 288 18.58 10.63 0.68
CA LEU A 288 19.64 10.77 -0.31
C LEU A 288 20.88 11.45 0.29
N GLY A 289 22.04 10.81 0.15
CA GLY A 289 23.31 11.37 0.57
C GLY A 289 23.57 11.25 2.08
N THR A 290 23.42 10.06 2.66
CA THR A 290 23.77 9.77 4.07
C THR A 290 25.26 10.02 4.38
N GLN A 291 26.10 10.20 3.37
CA GLN A 291 27.53 10.55 3.52
C GLN A 291 27.74 12.02 3.94
N HIS A 292 26.70 12.86 3.94
CA HIS A 292 26.79 14.27 4.32
C HIS A 292 27.00 14.49 5.82
N ARG A 293 28.26 14.45 6.30
CA ARG A 293 28.63 14.71 7.71
C ARG A 293 28.31 16.13 8.21
N LYS A 294 27.95 17.06 7.30
CA LYS A 294 27.50 18.42 7.64
C LYS A 294 26.03 18.45 8.12
N LEU A 295 25.28 17.37 7.88
CA LEU A 295 23.88 17.22 8.25
C LEU A 295 23.76 16.14 9.32
N MET A 296 23.37 16.55 10.53
CA MET A 296 23.31 15.63 11.68
C MET A 296 22.35 14.47 11.43
N GLN A 297 21.15 14.72 10.93
CA GLN A 297 20.18 13.68 10.66
C GLN A 297 20.62 12.72 9.52
N HIS A 298 21.40 13.19 8.54
CA HIS A 298 21.99 12.30 7.52
C HIS A 298 23.05 11.39 8.15
N ASP A 299 23.88 11.96 9.03
CA ASP A 299 24.89 11.24 9.80
C ASP A 299 24.26 10.15 10.68
N LEU A 300 23.19 10.49 11.43
CA LEU A 300 22.42 9.54 12.24
C LEU A 300 21.83 8.40 11.38
N LYS A 301 21.22 8.72 10.24
CA LYS A 301 20.70 7.72 9.30
C LYS A 301 21.79 6.81 8.73
N SER A 302 23.02 7.31 8.55
CA SER A 302 24.15 6.47 8.09
C SER A 302 24.50 5.34 9.08
N TYR A 303 24.38 5.58 10.39
CA TYR A 303 24.57 4.53 11.40
C TYR A 303 23.46 3.47 11.35
N VAL A 304 22.22 3.87 11.03
CA VAL A 304 21.10 2.95 10.86
C VAL A 304 21.28 2.10 9.61
N GLU A 305 21.71 2.72 8.49
CA GLU A 305 22.08 1.99 7.27
C GLU A 305 23.20 0.99 7.54
N GLU A 306 24.26 1.38 8.24
CA GLU A 306 25.38 0.49 8.59
C GLU A 306 24.90 -0.71 9.41
N ARG A 307 24.07 -0.47 10.44
CA ARG A 307 23.51 -1.55 11.26
C ARG A 307 22.73 -2.57 10.43
N LEU A 308 21.92 -2.09 9.49
CA LEU A 308 21.14 -2.95 8.59
C LEU A 308 22.03 -3.69 7.59
N VAL A 309 22.99 -3.00 6.98
CA VAL A 309 23.91 -3.57 6.00
C VAL A 309 24.72 -4.72 6.60
N LEU A 310 25.11 -4.60 7.87
CA LEU A 310 25.86 -5.62 8.61
C LEU A 310 24.98 -6.66 9.32
N SER A 311 23.66 -6.57 9.21
CA SER A 311 22.73 -7.53 9.79
C SER A 311 22.61 -8.80 8.92
N PRO A 312 22.12 -9.92 9.49
CA PRO A 312 21.95 -11.17 8.73
C PRO A 312 20.64 -11.22 7.91
N ILE A 313 19.76 -10.22 8.01
CA ILE A 313 18.46 -10.21 7.32
C ILE A 313 18.57 -9.62 5.90
N PRO A 314 17.80 -10.10 4.91
CA PRO A 314 17.75 -9.47 3.60
C PRO A 314 17.14 -8.07 3.68
N TRP A 315 17.74 -7.11 2.97
CA TRP A 315 17.37 -5.70 3.12
C TRP A 315 17.34 -4.92 1.80
N THR A 316 16.62 -3.81 1.77
CA THR A 316 16.73 -2.79 0.70
C THR A 316 16.69 -1.41 1.34
N ILE A 317 17.49 -0.46 0.84
CA ILE A 317 17.50 0.92 1.35
C ILE A 317 16.97 1.86 0.27
N LEU A 318 15.91 2.60 0.59
CA LEU A 318 15.34 3.67 -0.22
C LEU A 318 15.82 5.01 0.34
N GLN A 319 16.48 5.81 -0.49
CA GLN A 319 17.10 7.08 -0.09
C GLN A 319 16.40 8.25 -0.81
N PRO A 320 15.21 8.68 -0.36
CA PRO A 320 14.48 9.76 -1.00
C PRO A 320 15.10 11.14 -0.76
N THR A 321 14.79 12.09 -1.63
CA THR A 321 15.01 13.52 -1.41
C THR A 321 13.80 14.19 -0.72
N ASN A 322 13.83 15.52 -0.57
CA ASN A 322 12.68 16.30 -0.09
C ASN A 322 11.41 16.06 -0.92
N PHE A 323 10.25 16.08 -0.27
CA PHE A 323 8.96 15.78 -0.90
C PHE A 323 8.33 17.00 -1.59
N MET A 324 7.75 16.78 -2.76
CA MET A 324 6.91 17.78 -3.43
C MET A 324 5.67 18.14 -2.60
N ASP A 325 5.17 17.25 -1.75
CA ASP A 325 4.02 17.55 -0.87
C ASP A 325 4.34 18.59 0.24
N SER A 326 5.59 19.03 0.36
CA SER A 326 5.94 20.20 1.16
C SER A 326 5.43 21.53 0.58
N TYR A 327 4.98 21.54 -0.68
CA TYR A 327 4.39 22.71 -1.34
C TYR A 327 2.84 22.62 -1.29
N PRO A 328 2.15 23.57 -0.64
CA PRO A 328 0.71 23.45 -0.38
C PRO A 328 -0.13 23.95 -1.58
N VAL A 329 -0.08 23.27 -2.72
CA VAL A 329 -0.72 23.67 -4.00
C VAL A 329 -2.18 24.08 -3.83
N ALA A 330 -3.00 23.23 -3.22
CA ALA A 330 -4.43 23.50 -3.02
C ALA A 330 -4.67 24.76 -2.17
N LYS A 331 -3.84 24.98 -1.14
CA LYS A 331 -3.93 26.17 -0.29
C LYS A 331 -3.56 27.43 -1.07
N LEU A 332 -2.50 27.37 -1.89
CA LEU A 332 -2.08 28.49 -2.73
C LEU A 332 -3.15 28.82 -3.79
N ALA A 333 -3.77 27.81 -4.40
CA ALA A 333 -4.86 27.98 -5.36
C ALA A 333 -6.10 28.66 -4.74
N ALA A 334 -6.35 28.44 -3.45
CA ALA A 334 -7.47 29.05 -2.72
C ALA A 334 -7.20 30.51 -2.26
N MET A 335 -5.95 30.97 -2.25
CA MET A 335 -5.60 32.33 -1.83
C MET A 335 -5.83 33.35 -2.94
N GLU A 336 -6.51 34.46 -2.63
CA GLU A 336 -6.67 35.59 -3.56
C GLU A 336 -5.32 36.18 -3.97
N THR A 337 -4.42 36.38 -3.00
CA THR A 337 -3.03 36.78 -3.19
C THR A 337 -2.10 35.70 -2.63
N PRO A 338 -1.67 34.72 -3.46
CA PRO A 338 -0.87 33.59 -2.99
C PRO A 338 0.50 34.03 -2.46
N VAL A 339 0.81 33.63 -1.23
CA VAL A 339 2.11 33.88 -0.59
C VAL A 339 2.59 32.58 0.05
N MET A 340 3.88 32.29 -0.15
CA MET A 340 4.54 31.15 0.48
C MET A 340 5.80 31.60 1.23
N GLU A 341 5.86 31.24 2.51
CA GLU A 341 7.08 31.31 3.31
C GLU A 341 7.88 30.02 3.10
N ARG A 342 9.20 30.13 2.93
CA ARG A 342 10.12 28.99 2.87
C ARG A 342 10.88 28.84 4.18
N MET A 343 11.51 27.68 4.36
CA MET A 343 12.39 27.37 5.50
C MET A 343 13.82 27.88 5.28
N TRP A 344 14.22 28.02 4.02
CA TRP A 344 15.56 28.39 3.58
C TRP A 344 15.48 29.19 2.29
N SER A 345 16.64 29.58 1.75
CA SER A 345 16.77 30.36 0.53
C SER A 345 16.07 29.65 -0.65
N PRO A 346 15.13 30.32 -1.33
CA PRO A 346 14.34 29.67 -2.38
C PRO A 346 15.13 29.44 -3.68
N ASP A 347 16.31 30.06 -3.80
CA ASP A 347 17.13 30.05 -5.02
C ASP A 347 18.10 28.87 -5.10
N VAL A 348 18.33 28.17 -3.98
CA VAL A 348 19.24 27.02 -3.95
C VAL A 348 18.52 25.79 -4.50
N ALA A 349 19.05 25.24 -5.59
CA ALA A 349 18.44 24.11 -6.29
C ALA A 349 18.57 22.81 -5.50
N ASN A 350 17.48 22.03 -5.47
CA ASN A 350 17.38 20.72 -4.85
C ASN A 350 16.68 19.74 -5.79
N SER A 351 17.06 18.48 -5.75
CA SER A 351 16.21 17.42 -6.29
C SER A 351 15.05 17.16 -5.33
N VAL A 352 13.86 16.97 -5.88
CA VAL A 352 12.65 16.65 -5.12
C VAL A 352 12.01 15.37 -5.63
N ILE A 353 11.25 14.68 -4.78
CA ILE A 353 10.52 13.46 -5.12
C ILE A 353 9.03 13.63 -4.90
N ALA A 354 8.22 13.16 -5.85
CA ALA A 354 6.78 13.04 -5.66
C ALA A 354 6.52 11.84 -4.73
N PRO A 355 5.74 12.00 -3.63
CA PRO A 355 5.45 10.88 -2.73
C PRO A 355 4.83 9.66 -3.41
N ARG A 356 4.10 9.85 -4.52
CA ARG A 356 3.57 8.74 -5.32
C ARG A 356 4.66 7.88 -5.96
N ASP A 357 5.76 8.48 -6.42
CA ASP A 357 6.88 7.74 -7.00
C ASP A 357 7.63 6.97 -5.92
N LEU A 358 7.79 7.56 -4.73
CA LEU A 358 8.35 6.86 -3.58
C LEU A 358 7.47 5.70 -3.14
N ALA A 359 6.14 5.91 -3.07
CA ALA A 359 5.20 4.85 -2.71
C ALA A 359 5.22 3.71 -3.72
N GLU A 360 5.20 3.99 -5.03
CA GLU A 360 5.27 2.98 -6.07
C GLU A 360 6.61 2.22 -6.06
N ALA A 361 7.73 2.93 -5.85
CA ALA A 361 9.04 2.30 -5.69
C ALA A 361 9.09 1.37 -4.46
N THR A 362 8.56 1.83 -3.33
CA THR A 362 8.45 1.02 -2.10
C THR A 362 7.59 -0.22 -2.34
N ALA A 363 6.43 -0.07 -2.99
CA ALA A 363 5.54 -1.18 -3.34
C ALA A 363 6.26 -2.23 -4.16
N LYS A 364 6.90 -1.79 -5.25
CA LYS A 364 7.63 -2.66 -6.16
C LYS A 364 8.73 -3.42 -5.43
N VAL A 365 9.50 -2.74 -4.59
CA VAL A 365 10.58 -3.34 -3.80
C VAL A 365 10.06 -4.41 -2.85
N LEU A 366 8.97 -4.14 -2.13
CA LEU A 366 8.36 -5.10 -1.21
C LEU A 366 7.78 -6.31 -1.95
N ILE A 367 7.10 -6.09 -3.07
CA ILE A 367 6.42 -7.15 -3.85
C ILE A 367 7.43 -8.04 -4.59
N GLU A 368 8.43 -7.44 -5.24
CA GLU A 368 9.43 -8.18 -6.01
C GLU A 368 10.54 -8.79 -5.15
N GLY A 369 10.58 -8.44 -3.86
CA GLY A 369 11.39 -9.09 -2.83
C GLY A 369 12.84 -9.32 -3.25
N GLU A 370 13.19 -10.58 -3.49
CA GLU A 370 14.55 -11.06 -3.79
C GLU A 370 15.28 -10.28 -4.88
N LYS A 371 14.55 -9.74 -5.87
CA LYS A 371 15.13 -8.91 -6.94
C LYS A 371 15.77 -7.62 -6.43
N HIS A 372 15.40 -7.18 -5.24
CA HIS A 372 15.82 -5.93 -4.63
C HIS A 372 16.67 -6.12 -3.38
N TYR A 373 16.96 -7.36 -2.98
CA TYR A 373 17.78 -7.62 -1.80
C TYR A 373 19.18 -7.05 -1.97
N TYR A 374 19.67 -6.47 -0.88
CA TYR A 374 20.97 -5.81 -0.74
C TYR A 374 21.18 -4.62 -1.67
N ALA A 375 20.08 -4.04 -2.21
CA ALA A 375 20.12 -2.87 -3.07
C ALA A 375 19.91 -1.57 -2.29
N GLN A 376 20.54 -0.50 -2.79
CA GLN A 376 20.33 0.87 -2.33
C GLN A 376 19.85 1.73 -3.51
N TYR A 377 18.76 2.47 -3.32
CA TYR A 377 18.16 3.30 -4.35
C TYR A 377 18.13 4.77 -3.91
N PRO A 378 19.00 5.63 -4.46
CA PRO A 378 18.85 7.08 -4.41
C PRO A 378 17.64 7.53 -5.24
N LEU A 379 16.59 8.04 -4.60
CA LEU A 379 15.31 8.33 -5.25
C LEU A 379 15.02 9.83 -5.30
N CYS A 380 14.85 10.36 -6.51
CA CYS A 380 14.34 11.71 -6.76
C CYS A 380 13.58 11.77 -8.08
N SER A 381 12.51 12.56 -8.16
CA SER A 381 11.73 12.70 -9.40
C SER A 381 12.31 13.75 -10.34
N THR A 382 13.18 14.65 -9.83
CA THR A 382 13.71 15.76 -10.62
C THR A 382 15.23 15.84 -10.60
N THR A 383 15.82 16.36 -11.67
CA THR A 383 17.12 17.04 -11.59
C THR A 383 17.01 18.24 -10.62
N PRO A 384 18.14 18.82 -10.15
CA PRO A 384 18.08 19.96 -9.24
C PRO A 384 17.20 21.09 -9.77
N ILE A 385 16.23 21.51 -8.96
CA ILE A 385 15.26 22.58 -9.22
C ILE A 385 15.14 23.45 -7.95
N SER A 386 15.12 24.76 -8.10
CA SER A 386 14.99 25.67 -6.96
C SER A 386 13.54 25.75 -6.48
N ASP A 387 13.32 26.06 -5.19
CA ASP A 387 11.97 26.30 -4.67
C ASP A 387 11.28 27.43 -5.46
N ALA A 388 12.03 28.47 -5.83
CA ALA A 388 11.53 29.56 -6.67
C ALA A 388 10.97 29.06 -8.00
N LYS A 389 11.64 28.10 -8.66
CA LYS A 389 11.17 27.53 -9.93
C LYS A 389 9.97 26.61 -9.74
N VAL A 390 9.95 25.80 -8.68
CA VAL A 390 8.77 24.98 -8.34
C VAL A 390 7.55 25.88 -8.11
N ILE A 391 7.72 26.98 -7.38
CA ILE A 391 6.65 27.92 -7.07
C ILE A 391 6.20 28.70 -8.32
N GLU A 392 7.10 29.04 -9.23
CA GLU A 392 6.76 29.60 -10.54
C GLU A 392 5.85 28.64 -11.36
N ILE A 393 6.17 27.34 -11.36
CA ILE A 393 5.35 26.31 -12.04
C ILE A 393 3.96 26.23 -11.41
N ILE A 394 3.87 26.23 -10.07
CA ILE A 394 2.60 26.27 -9.34
C ILE A 394 1.79 27.50 -9.75
N GLY A 395 2.40 28.69 -9.70
CA GLY A 395 1.77 29.97 -10.05
C GLY A 395 1.17 29.97 -11.46
N ARG A 396 1.94 29.47 -12.43
CA ARG A 396 1.50 29.30 -13.81
C ARG A 396 0.27 28.40 -13.94
N GLN A 397 0.21 27.28 -13.21
CA GLN A 397 -0.91 26.34 -13.30
C GLN A 397 -2.15 26.76 -12.50
N ILE A 398 -2.01 27.57 -11.45
CA ILE A 398 -3.15 28.18 -10.74
C ILE A 398 -3.60 29.50 -11.37
N GLY A 399 -2.85 30.04 -12.32
CA GLY A 399 -3.14 31.32 -12.99
C GLY A 399 -2.93 32.55 -12.10
N ARG A 400 -2.02 32.49 -11.12
CA ARG A 400 -1.73 33.59 -10.19
C ARG A 400 -0.23 33.66 -9.87
N ASP A 401 0.29 34.87 -9.72
CA ASP A 401 1.66 35.07 -9.22
C ASP A 401 1.73 34.71 -7.74
N VAL A 402 2.66 33.81 -7.39
CA VAL A 402 2.90 33.39 -6.00
C VAL A 402 4.12 34.11 -5.46
N ARG A 403 3.90 34.96 -4.44
CA ARG A 403 5.01 35.65 -3.78
C ARG A 403 5.77 34.70 -2.85
N VAL A 404 7.08 34.59 -3.04
CA VAL A 404 7.96 33.76 -2.21
C VAL A 404 8.77 34.64 -1.28
N ASN A 405 8.70 34.36 0.02
CA ASN A 405 9.48 35.10 1.01
C ASN A 405 10.67 34.26 1.47
N LYS A 406 11.86 34.87 1.39
CA LYS A 406 13.05 34.37 2.06
C LYS A 406 12.91 34.63 3.57
N PRO A 407 12.91 33.59 4.42
CA PRO A 407 12.82 33.78 5.86
C PRO A 407 14.15 34.33 6.43
N SER A 408 14.10 34.89 7.64
CA SER A 408 15.31 34.93 8.47
C SER A 408 15.70 33.49 8.86
N PHE A 409 16.95 33.31 9.31
CA PHE A 409 17.42 32.00 9.76
C PHE A 409 16.52 31.42 10.87
N GLU A 410 16.23 32.23 11.89
CA GLU A 410 15.44 31.84 13.06
C GLU A 410 14.01 31.47 12.66
N LYS A 411 13.36 32.29 11.80
CA LYS A 411 12.01 32.01 11.32
C LYS A 411 11.95 30.73 10.48
N GLY A 412 13.00 30.45 9.71
CA GLY A 412 13.13 29.22 8.93
C GLY A 412 13.21 27.98 9.81
N VAL A 413 14.00 28.05 10.89
CA VAL A 413 14.15 26.98 11.90
C VAL A 413 12.82 26.75 12.63
N ASP A 414 12.17 27.80 13.10
CA ASP A 414 10.88 27.69 13.78
C ASP A 414 9.81 27.09 12.86
N PHE A 415 9.78 27.50 11.59
CA PHE A 415 8.84 26.94 10.62
C PHE A 415 9.08 25.45 10.37
N LEU A 416 10.35 25.03 10.23
CA LEU A 416 10.72 23.62 10.08
C LEU A 416 10.29 22.80 11.29
N LEU A 417 10.61 23.25 12.51
CA LEU A 417 10.22 22.55 13.75
C LEU A 417 8.69 22.43 13.87
N ASN A 418 7.95 23.49 13.56
CA ASN A 418 6.48 23.46 13.53
C ASN A 418 5.92 22.54 12.43
N MET A 419 6.61 22.42 11.29
CA MET A 419 6.22 21.49 10.22
C MET A 419 6.41 20.03 10.65
N VAL A 420 7.52 19.73 11.34
CA VAL A 420 7.86 18.37 11.79
C VAL A 420 7.00 17.95 12.97
N PHE A 421 6.90 18.77 14.02
CA PHE A 421 6.24 18.41 15.29
C PHE A 421 4.80 18.94 15.42
N GLY A 422 4.35 19.85 14.55
CA GLY A 422 3.04 20.48 14.66
C GLY A 422 2.98 21.62 15.67
N SER A 423 1.90 22.40 15.62
CA SER A 423 1.66 23.60 16.44
C SER A 423 0.76 23.35 17.67
N ASN A 424 0.59 22.11 18.12
CA ASN A 424 -0.28 21.82 19.27
C ASN A 424 0.35 22.29 20.59
N VAL A 425 -0.51 22.89 21.40
CA VAL A 425 -0.29 23.51 22.72
C VAL A 425 0.17 22.50 23.79
N ASN A 426 0.28 21.21 23.44
CA ASN A 426 0.78 20.12 24.29
C ASN A 426 2.24 19.73 24.00
N ASN A 427 2.88 20.34 23.01
CA ASN A 427 4.33 20.24 22.87
C ASN A 427 4.95 20.84 24.13
N ALA A 428 5.65 20.01 24.92
CA ALA A 428 6.38 20.49 26.08
C ALA A 428 7.35 21.59 25.61
N GLN A 429 6.99 22.86 25.85
CA GLN A 429 8.01 23.88 25.91
C GLN A 429 8.95 23.42 27.02
N SER A 430 10.19 23.11 26.68
CA SER A 430 11.23 23.08 27.70
C SER A 430 11.19 24.41 28.46
N GLY A 431 11.77 24.48 29.66
CA GLY A 431 11.88 25.76 30.41
C GLY A 431 12.57 26.91 29.63
N PHE A 432 13.02 26.63 28.39
CA PHE A 432 13.67 27.53 27.44
C PHE A 432 12.84 27.82 26.17
N GLY A 433 11.59 27.34 26.03
CA GLY A 433 10.68 27.68 24.93
C GLY A 433 10.93 26.99 23.58
N ILE A 434 11.61 25.84 23.57
CA ILE A 434 11.93 25.09 22.33
C ILE A 434 10.80 24.11 21.98
N VAL A 435 10.36 24.10 20.72
CA VAL A 435 9.38 23.14 20.19
C VAL A 435 10.05 21.80 19.90
N GLY A 436 9.49 20.71 20.41
CA GLY A 436 9.93 19.34 20.14
C GLY A 436 8.77 18.34 20.26
N THR A 437 9.07 17.05 20.09
CA THR A 437 8.09 15.97 20.23
C THR A 437 7.48 15.93 21.64
N GLU A 438 6.16 15.67 21.73
CA GLU A 438 5.46 15.43 22.99
C GLU A 438 6.15 14.31 23.80
N GLY A 439 6.46 14.59 25.08
CA GLY A 439 7.23 13.68 25.93
C GLY A 439 8.74 13.62 25.64
N GLY A 440 9.25 14.40 24.68
CA GLY A 440 10.67 14.48 24.34
C GLY A 440 11.50 15.12 25.45
N LEU A 441 12.51 14.41 25.95
CA LEU A 441 13.36 14.90 27.04
C LEU A 441 14.42 15.92 26.60
N ARG A 442 14.76 15.95 25.30
CA ARG A 442 15.91 16.70 24.74
C ARG A 442 15.55 17.47 23.45
N PRO A 443 14.57 18.41 23.49
CA PRO A 443 14.13 19.15 22.31
C PRO A 443 15.21 20.05 21.69
N GLU A 444 16.24 20.41 22.44
CA GLU A 444 17.38 21.18 21.94
C GLU A 444 18.22 20.41 20.92
N ILE A 445 18.28 19.07 20.98
CA ILE A 445 18.97 18.26 19.97
C ILE A 445 18.25 18.37 18.63
N SER A 446 16.92 18.25 18.65
CA SER A 446 16.07 18.45 17.47
C SER A 446 16.24 19.86 16.88
N LYS A 447 16.39 20.87 17.73
CA LYS A 447 16.68 22.24 17.29
C LYS A 447 18.04 22.35 16.60
N ASP A 448 19.10 21.78 17.17
CA ASP A 448 20.45 21.77 16.59
C ASP A 448 20.48 21.12 15.18
N GLU A 449 19.68 20.07 14.99
CA GLU A 449 19.52 19.40 13.70
C GLU A 449 18.78 20.31 12.68
N ALA A 450 17.67 20.94 13.11
CA ALA A 450 16.91 21.87 12.28
C ALA A 450 17.76 23.08 11.86
N GLU A 451 18.53 23.66 12.78
CA GLU A 451 19.45 24.77 12.52
C GLU A 451 20.50 24.40 11.47
N ARG A 452 21.14 23.23 11.60
CA ARG A 452 22.10 22.74 10.61
C ARG A 452 21.46 22.48 9.26
N LEU A 453 20.23 21.96 9.23
CA LEU A 453 19.52 21.71 7.99
C LEU A 453 19.21 23.00 7.22
N VAL A 454 18.72 24.03 7.92
CA VAL A 454 18.46 25.34 7.32
C VAL A 454 19.75 25.98 6.81
N LEU A 455 20.85 25.92 7.59
CA LEU A 455 22.16 26.42 7.15
C LEU A 455 22.69 25.68 5.92
N PHE A 456 22.49 24.37 5.85
CA PHE A 456 22.90 23.56 4.72
C PHE A 456 22.13 23.97 3.46
N TYR A 457 20.79 24.02 3.51
CA TYR A 457 19.97 24.37 2.36
C TYR A 457 20.10 25.83 1.90
N ASN A 458 20.61 26.71 2.75
CA ASN A 458 21.01 28.07 2.36
C ASN A 458 22.30 28.12 1.51
N ARG A 459 23.05 27.02 1.40
CA ARG A 459 24.37 26.97 0.72
C ARG A 459 24.49 25.85 -0.31
N TYR A 460 23.84 24.73 -0.05
CA TYR A 460 23.92 23.49 -0.81
C TYR A 460 22.51 22.95 -1.05
N GLY A 461 22.35 22.07 -2.03
CA GLY A 461 21.15 21.29 -2.18
C GLY A 461 21.44 19.81 -2.32
N LEU A 462 20.42 18.98 -2.15
CA LEU A 462 20.52 17.56 -2.49
C LEU A 462 20.46 17.41 -4.01
N VAL A 463 21.45 16.73 -4.59
CA VAL A 463 21.53 16.50 -6.03
C VAL A 463 21.33 15.00 -6.28
N GLY A 464 20.20 14.66 -6.89
CA GLY A 464 19.87 13.29 -7.25
C GLY A 464 19.83 13.07 -8.76
N ASN A 465 19.70 11.80 -9.17
CA ASN A 465 19.58 11.40 -10.56
C ASN A 465 18.22 10.73 -10.80
N PRO A 466 17.28 11.35 -11.54
CA PRO A 466 15.95 10.78 -11.79
C PRO A 466 15.99 9.51 -12.66
N ASN A 467 17.15 9.14 -13.24
CA ASN A 467 17.29 7.84 -13.89
C ASN A 467 17.11 6.67 -12.93
N VAL A 468 17.52 6.79 -11.65
CA VAL A 468 17.41 5.68 -10.70
C VAL A 468 15.94 5.28 -10.49
N PRO A 469 15.02 6.19 -10.12
CA PRO A 469 13.60 5.85 -10.08
C PRO A 469 13.03 5.52 -11.46
N ARG A 470 13.52 6.12 -12.56
CA ARG A 470 13.07 5.74 -13.91
C ARG A 470 13.30 4.25 -14.20
N TRP A 471 14.50 3.75 -13.88
CA TRP A 471 14.84 2.34 -14.06
C TRP A 471 14.04 1.44 -13.12
N LEU A 472 13.86 1.87 -11.87
CA LEU A 472 13.10 1.11 -10.88
C LEU A 472 11.60 1.04 -11.23
N LEU A 473 10.99 2.16 -11.62
CA LEU A 473 9.56 2.25 -11.91
C LEU A 473 9.20 1.74 -13.31
N GLY A 474 10.15 1.74 -14.26
CA GLY A 474 9.87 1.41 -15.67
C GLY A 474 9.08 2.49 -16.41
N ARG A 475 8.94 3.68 -15.81
CA ARG A 475 8.28 4.87 -16.38
C ARG A 475 9.04 6.14 -15.98
N GLU A 476 8.72 7.26 -16.63
CA GLU A 476 9.22 8.56 -16.20
C GLU A 476 8.75 8.88 -14.78
N PRO A 477 9.65 9.39 -13.90
CA PRO A 477 9.25 9.95 -12.61
C PRO A 477 8.32 11.16 -12.80
N THR A 478 7.45 11.38 -11.83
CA THR A 478 6.44 12.45 -11.88
C THR A 478 7.13 13.81 -11.95
N SER A 479 6.85 14.59 -13.00
CA SER A 479 7.33 15.97 -13.13
C SER A 479 6.63 16.90 -12.13
N VAL A 480 7.18 18.10 -11.90
CA VAL A 480 6.53 19.10 -11.05
C VAL A 480 5.18 19.52 -11.65
N GLU A 481 5.12 19.75 -12.97
CA GLU A 481 3.90 20.10 -13.69
C GLU A 481 2.80 19.03 -13.56
N GLU A 482 3.16 17.76 -13.72
CA GLU A 482 2.23 16.64 -13.56
C GLU A 482 1.73 16.57 -12.11
N TRP A 483 2.65 16.64 -11.14
CA TRP A 483 2.31 16.59 -9.72
C TRP A 483 1.36 17.73 -9.31
N VAL A 484 1.58 18.97 -9.76
CA VAL A 484 0.66 20.09 -9.48
C VAL A 484 -0.72 19.85 -10.08
N SER A 485 -0.78 19.31 -11.30
CA SER A 485 -2.06 18.99 -11.97
C SER A 485 -2.87 17.97 -11.16
N ILE A 486 -2.20 16.93 -10.65
CA ILE A 486 -2.81 15.92 -9.76
C ILE A 486 -3.34 16.58 -8.49
N LYS A 487 -2.53 17.40 -7.80
CA LYS A 487 -2.95 18.09 -6.56
C LYS A 487 -4.14 19.03 -6.76
N LEU A 488 -4.22 19.70 -7.92
CA LEU A 488 -5.37 20.55 -8.25
C LEU A 488 -6.63 19.74 -8.57
N ALA A 489 -6.50 18.58 -9.23
CA ALA A 489 -7.62 17.68 -9.45
C ALA A 489 -8.16 17.13 -8.11
N GLU A 490 -7.27 16.62 -7.23
CA GLU A 490 -7.63 16.13 -5.90
C GLU A 490 -8.38 17.19 -5.06
N ALA A 491 -7.99 18.46 -5.18
CA ALA A 491 -8.65 19.55 -4.47
C ALA A 491 -10.09 19.82 -4.96
N LYS A 492 -10.40 19.57 -6.24
CA LYS A 492 -11.73 19.76 -6.83
C LYS A 492 -12.73 18.65 -6.46
N PHE A 493 -12.23 17.45 -6.18
CA PHE A 493 -13.05 16.28 -5.83
C PHE A 493 -13.39 16.17 -4.34
N LYS A 494 -12.91 17.08 -3.49
CA LYS A 494 -13.36 17.11 -2.10
C LYS A 494 -14.78 17.69 -2.03
N PRO A 495 -15.79 16.92 -1.56
CA PRO A 495 -17.09 17.48 -1.25
C PRO A 495 -16.86 18.62 -0.25
N SER A 496 -17.55 19.73 -0.45
CA SER A 496 -17.70 20.76 0.57
C SER A 496 -18.35 20.12 1.80
N THR A 497 -17.53 19.73 2.78
CA THR A 497 -17.97 19.37 4.14
C THR A 497 -18.44 20.60 4.87
#